data_AF-A0A379LQN4-F1
#
_entry.id   AF-A0A379LQN4-F1
#
_cell.length_a   1.000
_cell.length_b   1.000
_cell.length_c   1.000
_cell.angle_alpha   90.00
_cell.angle_beta   90.00
_cell.angle_gamma   90.00
#
_symmetry.space_group_name_H-M   'P 1'
#
loop_
_entity.id
_entity.type
_entity.pdbx_description
1 polymer ?
#
loop_
_entity_poly.entity_id
_entity_poly.type
_entity_poly.pdbx_seq_one_letter_code
_entity_poly.pdbx_strand_id
1 'polypeptide(L)'
;MADIEIEKEHNLEFSKAREQGKKWLENAKEKFGLDATYVEGENEDKVTISRKGIDGKATLDANKIRFEATLGFLAKPLKGKIKEVLQSGINKYFS
;
A
#
# COMPACT_ATOMS: atom_id res chain seq x y z
N MET A 1 10.20 -12.19 5.08
CA MET A 1 9.30 -11.82 6.19
C MET A 1 9.17 -10.32 6.14
N ALA A 2 7.95 -9.79 5.99
CA ALA A 2 7.73 -8.35 5.87
C ALA A 2 7.95 -7.66 7.23
N ASP A 3 8.59 -6.50 7.24
CA ASP A 3 8.72 -5.68 8.45
C ASP A 3 7.38 -5.02 8.79
N ILE A 4 6.60 -4.63 7.79
CA ILE A 4 5.27 -4.04 7.93
C ILE A 4 4.30 -4.91 7.15
N GLU A 5 3.20 -5.27 7.80
CA GLU A 5 2.05 -5.89 7.16
C GLU A 5 0.78 -5.18 7.63
N ILE A 6 -0.08 -4.82 6.68
CA ILE A 6 -1.37 -4.18 6.88
C ILE A 6 -2.36 -4.89 5.98
N GLU A 7 -3.47 -5.34 6.54
CA GLU A 7 -4.60 -5.86 5.78
C GLU A 7 -5.85 -5.11 6.21
N LYS A 8 -6.69 -4.75 5.24
CA LYS A 8 -7.94 -4.05 5.48
C LYS A 8 -9.01 -4.58 4.54
N GLU A 9 -10.08 -5.10 5.12
CA GLU A 9 -11.30 -5.46 4.39
C GLU A 9 -12.12 -4.21 4.07
N HIS A 10 -12.79 -4.22 2.91
CA HIS A 10 -13.67 -3.17 2.44
C HIS A 10 -14.89 -3.74 1.74
N ASN A 11 -15.99 -2.99 1.76
CA ASN A 11 -17.23 -3.35 1.06
C ASN A 11 -17.45 -2.50 -0.20
N LEU A 12 -16.37 -2.00 -0.79
CA LEU A 12 -16.42 -1.21 -2.02
C LEU A 12 -16.57 -2.13 -3.24
N GLU A 13 -17.35 -1.67 -4.22
CA GLU A 13 -17.32 -2.28 -5.56
C GLU A 13 -15.90 -2.21 -6.13
N PHE A 14 -15.46 -3.26 -6.82
CA PHE A 14 -14.06 -3.41 -7.24
C PHE A 14 -13.56 -2.22 -8.07
N SER A 15 -14.36 -1.72 -9.01
CA SER A 15 -14.02 -0.51 -9.79
C SER A 15 -13.75 0.71 -8.91
N LYS A 16 -14.56 0.91 -7.85
CA LYS A 16 -14.38 2.00 -6.89
C LYS A 16 -13.15 1.75 -6.01
N ALA A 17 -12.93 0.51 -5.58
CA ALA A 17 -11.74 0.11 -4.84
C ALA A 17 -10.47 0.44 -5.64
N ARG A 18 -10.45 0.18 -6.96
CA ARG A 18 -9.33 0.55 -7.85
C ARG A 18 -9.04 2.03 -7.86
N GLU A 19 -10.07 2.86 -8.03
CA GLU A 19 -9.90 4.31 -8.01
C GLU A 19 -9.32 4.80 -6.68
N GLN A 20 -9.81 4.26 -5.56
CA GLN A 20 -9.31 4.60 -4.22
C GLN A 20 -7.87 4.11 -4.03
N GLY A 21 -7.54 2.91 -4.51
CA GLY A 21 -6.19 2.33 -4.49
C GLY A 21 -5.19 3.16 -5.29
N LYS A 22 -5.58 3.61 -6.49
CA LYS A 22 -4.77 4.53 -7.31
C LYS A 22 -4.53 5.86 -6.60
N LYS A 23 -5.57 6.46 -6.00
CA LYS A 23 -5.44 7.72 -5.23
C LYS A 23 -4.56 7.56 -3.99
N TRP A 24 -4.70 6.46 -3.26
CA TRP A 24 -3.84 6.14 -2.13
C TRP A 24 -2.39 5.97 -2.58
N LEU A 25 -2.16 5.27 -3.70
CA LEU A 25 -0.82 5.05 -4.24
C LEU A 25 -0.15 6.36 -4.65
N GLU A 26 -0.85 7.25 -5.36
CA GLU A 26 -0.33 8.57 -5.71
C GLU A 26 0.03 9.38 -4.46
N ASN A 27 -0.83 9.37 -3.42
CA ASN A 27 -0.51 10.05 -2.17
C ASN A 27 0.71 9.44 -1.46
N ALA A 28 0.87 8.10 -1.52
CA ALA A 28 2.03 7.42 -0.97
C ALA A 28 3.31 7.76 -1.73
N LYS A 29 3.26 7.83 -3.08
CA LYS A 29 4.37 8.30 -3.91
C LYS A 29 4.77 9.72 -3.57
N GLU A 30 3.81 10.64 -3.42
CA GLU A 30 4.11 12.03 -3.07
C GLU A 30 4.69 12.18 -1.66
N LYS A 31 4.05 11.57 -0.65
CA LYS A 31 4.50 11.70 0.75
C LYS A 31 5.85 11.06 1.01
N PHE A 32 6.11 9.93 0.36
CA PHE A 32 7.28 9.11 0.63
C PHE A 32 8.23 9.04 -0.56
N GLY A 33 8.05 9.87 -1.58
CA GLY A 33 8.88 9.92 -2.80
C GLY A 33 9.14 8.56 -3.45
N LEU A 34 8.17 7.65 -3.39
CA LEU A 34 8.32 6.25 -3.78
C LEU A 34 8.20 6.07 -5.28
N ASP A 35 8.97 5.15 -5.84
CA ASP A 35 8.69 4.58 -7.16
C ASP A 35 7.71 3.43 -6.97
N ALA A 36 6.66 3.39 -7.80
CA ALA A 36 5.71 2.30 -7.76
C ALA A 36 5.22 1.91 -9.15
N THR A 37 5.15 0.59 -9.37
CA THR A 37 4.64 -0.04 -10.58
C THR A 37 3.28 -0.65 -10.27
N TYR A 38 2.25 -0.18 -10.98
CA TYR A 38 0.88 -0.66 -10.85
C TYR A 38 0.56 -1.63 -11.99
N VAL A 39 -0.06 -2.76 -11.66
CA VAL A 39 -0.49 -3.79 -12.60
C VAL A 39 -1.95 -4.12 -12.34
N GLU A 40 -2.81 -3.81 -13.29
CA GLU A 40 -4.24 -4.13 -13.26
C GLU A 40 -4.44 -5.58 -13.67
N GLY A 41 -5.12 -6.37 -12.83
CA GLY A 41 -5.53 -7.73 -13.17
C GLY A 41 -7.01 -7.81 -13.52
N GLU A 42 -7.55 -9.02 -13.68
CA GLU A 42 -9.00 -9.19 -13.88
C GLU A 42 -9.77 -9.16 -12.55
N ASN A 43 -9.21 -9.76 -11.50
CA ASN A 43 -9.85 -9.90 -10.17
C ASN A 43 -9.06 -9.25 -9.03
N GLU A 44 -7.79 -8.95 -9.28
CA GLU A 44 -6.83 -8.47 -8.28
C GLU A 44 -5.84 -7.53 -8.95
N ASP A 45 -5.59 -6.37 -8.35
CA ASP A 45 -4.58 -5.43 -8.79
C ASP A 45 -3.35 -5.51 -7.89
N LYS A 46 -2.17 -5.35 -8.48
CA LYS A 46 -0.90 -5.46 -7.78
C LYS A 46 -0.08 -4.21 -7.95
N VAL A 47 0.59 -3.83 -6.87
CA VAL A 47 1.51 -2.71 -6.83
C VAL A 47 2.82 -3.19 -6.26
N THR A 48 3.91 -2.94 -6.97
CA THR A 48 5.26 -3.09 -6.40
C THR A 48 5.82 -1.71 -6.16
N ILE A 49 6.34 -1.49 -4.96
CA ILE A 49 6.86 -0.21 -4.49
C ILE A 49 8.33 -0.43 -4.14
N SER A 50 9.21 0.43 -4.63
CA SER A 50 10.63 0.37 -4.30
C SER A 50 11.19 1.76 -4.11
N ARG A 51 11.88 2.02 -3.01
CA ARG A 51 12.67 3.23 -2.80
C ARG A 51 13.82 2.90 -1.85
N LYS A 52 14.99 3.54 -2.02
CA LYS A 52 16.20 3.35 -1.18
C LYS A 52 15.91 2.91 0.28
N GLY A 53 15.96 1.60 0.54
CA GLY A 53 15.74 1.01 1.87
C GLY A 53 14.28 0.71 2.26
N ILE A 54 13.34 0.69 1.31
CA ILE A 54 11.95 0.27 1.47
C ILE A 54 11.54 -0.52 0.22
N ASP A 55 11.16 -1.77 0.41
CA ASP A 55 10.63 -2.65 -0.62
C ASP A 55 9.21 -3.05 -0.24
N GLY A 56 8.22 -2.48 -0.91
CA GLY A 56 6.80 -2.63 -0.63
C GLY A 56 6.04 -3.39 -1.72
N LYS A 57 4.95 -4.03 -1.35
CA LYS A 57 3.97 -4.62 -2.25
C LYS A 57 2.57 -4.33 -1.72
N ALA A 58 1.66 -3.98 -2.62
CA ALA A 58 0.25 -3.84 -2.31
C ALA A 58 -0.56 -4.72 -3.25
N THR A 59 -1.62 -5.31 -2.73
CA THR A 59 -2.54 -6.16 -3.46
C THR A 59 -3.95 -5.70 -3.14
N LEU A 60 -4.76 -5.49 -4.16
CA LEU A 60 -6.13 -5.02 -4.02
C LEU A 60 -7.06 -5.97 -4.74
N ASP A 61 -7.97 -6.57 -3.99
CA ASP A 61 -9.01 -7.47 -4.46
C ASP A 61 -10.39 -6.81 -4.33
N ALA A 62 -11.44 -7.51 -4.75
CA ALA A 62 -12.82 -7.07 -4.58
C ALA A 62 -13.24 -6.84 -3.11
N ASN A 63 -12.59 -7.50 -2.15
CA ASN A 63 -13.02 -7.50 -0.74
C ASN A 63 -12.01 -6.87 0.21
N LYS A 64 -10.74 -6.75 -0.20
CA LYS A 64 -9.68 -6.32 0.71
C LYS A 64 -8.48 -5.72 -0.02
N ILE A 65 -7.74 -4.94 0.74
CA ILE A 65 -6.41 -4.47 0.37
C ILE A 65 -5.39 -5.03 1.37
N ARG A 66 -4.30 -5.56 0.85
CA ARG A 66 -3.14 -6.00 1.62
C ARG A 66 -1.92 -5.18 1.22
N PHE A 67 -1.15 -4.75 2.19
CA PHE A 67 0.11 -4.05 2.01
C PHE A 67 1.20 -4.70 2.86
N GLU A 68 2.33 -4.97 2.23
CA GLU A 68 3.51 -5.55 2.86
C GLU A 68 4.72 -4.69 2.51
N ALA A 69 5.60 -4.40 3.47
CA ALA A 69 6.86 -3.75 3.19
C ALA A 69 8.01 -4.32 4.02
N THR A 70 9.16 -4.43 3.38
CA THR A 70 10.44 -4.75 3.99
C THR A 70 11.25 -3.47 4.12
N LEU A 71 11.82 -3.25 5.29
CA LEU A 71 12.58 -2.04 5.61
C LEU A 71 14.07 -2.38 5.67
N GLY A 72 14.86 -1.63 4.91
CA GLY A 72 16.30 -1.59 5.01
C GLY A 72 16.74 -1.05 6.37
N PHE A 73 18.02 -1.28 6.72
CA PHE A 73 18.59 -0.98 8.03
C PHE A 73 18.30 0.45 8.53
N LEU A 74 18.39 1.45 7.65
CA LEU A 74 18.15 2.86 7.99
C LEU A 74 16.68 3.21 8.27
N ALA A 75 15.74 2.44 7.72
CA ALA A 75 14.30 2.69 7.86
C ALA A 75 13.69 1.94 9.05
N LYS A 76 14.35 0.90 9.58
CA LYS A 76 13.87 0.09 10.70
C LYS A 76 13.46 0.88 11.96
N PRO A 77 14.20 1.90 12.42
CA PRO A 77 13.81 2.69 13.60
C PRO A 77 12.49 3.46 13.40
N LEU A 78 12.15 3.79 12.15
CA LEU A 78 10.93 4.54 11.80
C LEU A 78 9.73 3.64 11.49
N LYS A 79 9.89 2.31 11.58
CA LYS A 79 8.86 1.31 11.25
C LYS A 79 7.48 1.64 11.81
N GLY A 80 7.39 1.98 13.09
CA GLY A 80 6.10 2.28 13.75
C GLY A 80 5.39 3.47 13.10
N LYS A 81 6.13 4.56 12.87
CA LYS A 81 5.60 5.77 12.23
C LYS A 81 5.22 5.52 10.76
N ILE A 82 6.03 4.76 10.02
CA ILE A 82 5.74 4.40 8.64
C ILE A 82 4.45 3.57 8.58
N LYS A 83 4.32 2.54 9.43
CA LYS A 83 3.12 1.70 9.52
C LYS A 83 1.88 2.54 9.81
N GLU A 84 1.95 3.44 10.80
CA GLU A 84 0.82 4.29 11.18
C GLU A 84 0.35 5.18 10.03
N VAL A 85 1.27 5.83 9.32
CA VAL A 85 0.92 6.71 8.18
C VAL A 85 0.31 5.90 7.03
N LEU A 86 0.86 4.72 6.72
CA LEU A 86 0.33 3.85 5.68
C LEU A 86 -1.06 3.32 6.05
N GLN A 87 -1.24 2.85 7.28
CA GLN A 87 -2.51 2.34 7.80
C GLN A 87 -3.58 3.44 7.86
N SER A 88 -3.22 4.65 8.28
CA SER A 88 -4.11 5.82 8.24
C SER A 88 -4.54 6.14 6.80
N GLY A 89 -3.60 6.07 5.85
CA GLY A 89 -3.91 6.20 4.43
C GLY A 89 -4.91 5.14 3.97
N ILE A 90 -4.61 3.85 4.19
CA ILE A 90 -5.49 2.74 3.79
C ILE A 90 -6.89 2.93 4.40
N ASN A 91 -7.00 3.21 5.69
CA ASN A 91 -8.28 3.44 6.35
C ASN A 91 -9.06 4.63 5.76
N LYS A 92 -8.38 5.68 5.31
CA LYS A 92 -9.04 6.85 4.70
C LYS A 92 -9.66 6.52 3.34
N TYR A 93 -9.01 5.67 2.55
CA TYR A 93 -9.43 5.36 1.18
C TYR A 93 -10.34 4.11 1.10
N PHE A 94 -10.25 3.19 2.08
CA PHE A 94 -10.97 1.91 2.13
C PHE A 94 -11.85 1.78 3.37
N SER A 95 -12.60 2.85 3.66
CA SER A 95 -13.52 2.91 4.81
C SER A 95 -14.90 2.33 4.52
#